data_AF-A0A6A0GTM4-F1
#
_entry.id   AF-A0A6A0GTM4-F1
#
_cell.length_a   1.000
_cell.length_b   1.000
_cell.length_c   1.000
_cell.angle_alpha   90.00
_cell.angle_beta   90.00
_cell.angle_gamma   90.00
#
_symmetry.space_group_name_H-M   'P 1'
#
loop_
_entity.id
_entity.type
_entity.pdbx_description
1 polymer ?
#
loop_
_entity_poly.entity_id
_entity_poly.type
_entity_poly.pdbx_seq_one_letter_code
_entity_poly.pdbx_strand_id
1 'polypeptide(L)'
;MVTAAWFRNKEMMKVWLYSHNMCLWAVTEQEIDADKKYDAFISYSYKDEKFVNETLVPGLESGDPKYRVCLHYRDWIPGEYIQEQILTSVKASRRTIVVLSKNFIESVWGQLEFKAAHSQALKDKTNRIIVVVYGDVPPSEELEGELKLYVSTNTYLKWGDPKFWERLRYAMPHAKYQRPRKKSQVDKLELVKPAHESATKTLDD
;
A
#
# COMPACT_ATOMS: atom_id res chain seq x y z
N MET A 1 -5.71 -20.19 29.01
CA MET A 1 -5.03 -20.61 27.77
C MET A 1 -5.88 -20.44 26.50
N VAL A 2 -7.21 -20.48 26.56
CA VAL A 2 -8.09 -20.37 25.37
C VAL A 2 -8.19 -18.94 24.80
N THR A 3 -8.06 -17.91 25.63
CA THR A 3 -8.17 -16.50 25.22
C THR A 3 -6.99 -16.03 24.36
N ALA A 4 -5.76 -16.44 24.68
CA ALA A 4 -4.57 -16.07 23.91
C ALA A 4 -4.56 -16.70 22.50
N ALA A 5 -5.08 -17.94 22.35
CA ALA A 5 -5.24 -18.59 21.06
C ALA A 5 -6.28 -17.87 20.18
N TRP A 6 -7.38 -17.38 20.77
CA TRP A 6 -8.42 -16.64 20.06
C TRP A 6 -7.90 -15.29 19.52
N PHE A 7 -7.09 -14.57 20.31
CA PHE A 7 -6.47 -13.31 19.87
C PHE A 7 -5.38 -13.50 18.82
N ARG A 8 -4.57 -14.56 18.91
CA ARG A 8 -3.58 -14.90 17.87
C ARG A 8 -4.24 -15.29 16.54
N ASN A 9 -5.47 -15.82 16.61
CA ASN A 9 -6.28 -16.19 15.45
C ASN A 9 -7.05 -15.02 14.82
N LYS A 10 -7.23 -13.90 15.50
CA LYS A 10 -8.12 -12.84 15.02
C LYS A 10 -7.57 -12.15 13.76
N GLU A 11 -6.26 -11.95 13.69
CA GLU A 11 -5.59 -11.37 12.52
C GLU A 11 -5.57 -12.37 11.35
N MET A 12 -5.32 -13.66 11.60
CA MET A 12 -5.44 -14.69 10.57
C MET A 12 -6.86 -14.81 10.03
N MET A 13 -7.88 -14.69 10.89
CA MET A 13 -9.28 -14.71 10.46
C MET A 13 -9.63 -13.51 9.58
N LYS A 14 -9.10 -12.31 9.86
CA LYS A 14 -9.30 -11.13 9.00
C LYS A 14 -8.56 -11.22 7.67
N VAL A 15 -7.30 -11.68 7.67
CA VAL A 15 -6.51 -11.93 6.44
C VAL A 15 -7.19 -13.00 5.58
N TRP A 16 -7.70 -14.06 6.22
CA TRP A 16 -8.46 -15.11 5.56
C TRP A 16 -9.80 -14.59 5.00
N LEU A 17 -10.56 -13.80 5.75
CA LEU A 17 -11.79 -13.15 5.28
C LEU A 17 -11.53 -12.24 4.07
N TYR A 18 -10.46 -11.43 4.13
CA TYR A 18 -10.07 -10.56 3.02
C TYR A 18 -9.67 -11.35 1.77
N SER A 19 -8.81 -12.36 1.90
CA SER A 19 -8.39 -13.22 0.77
C SER A 19 -9.55 -13.99 0.13
N HIS A 20 -10.64 -14.22 0.86
CA HIS A 20 -11.85 -14.89 0.38
C HIS A 20 -12.99 -13.91 0.02
N ASN A 21 -12.69 -12.61 -0.08
CA ASN A 21 -13.62 -11.56 -0.48
C ASN A 21 -14.88 -11.41 0.42
N MET A 22 -14.82 -11.89 1.66
CA MET A 22 -15.92 -11.81 2.63
C MET A 22 -15.75 -10.60 3.55
N CYS A 23 -16.80 -9.77 3.69
CA CYS A 23 -16.85 -8.62 4.62
C CYS A 23 -15.80 -7.50 4.37
N LEU A 24 -15.46 -7.20 3.11
CA LEU A 24 -14.56 -6.10 2.72
C LEU A 24 -14.91 -4.75 3.38
N TRP A 25 -16.20 -4.46 3.52
CA TRP A 25 -16.72 -3.22 4.11
C TRP A 25 -16.38 -3.04 5.62
N ALA A 26 -16.05 -4.11 6.34
CA ALA A 26 -15.68 -4.07 7.75
C ALA A 26 -14.17 -3.90 7.98
N VAL A 27 -13.36 -3.98 6.91
CA VAL A 27 -11.89 -3.90 6.93
C VAL A 27 -11.39 -2.62 6.25
N THR A 28 -12.20 -2.04 5.37
CA THR A 28 -11.88 -0.76 4.72
C THR A 28 -11.95 0.38 5.73
N GLU A 29 -10.80 0.83 6.25
CA GLU A 29 -10.70 2.16 6.84
C GLU A 29 -11.11 3.18 5.78
N GLN A 30 -11.89 4.20 6.18
CA GLN A 30 -12.07 5.38 5.33
C GLN A 30 -10.68 5.97 5.09
N GLU A 31 -10.13 5.76 3.89
CA GLU A 31 -8.84 6.31 3.52
C GLU A 31 -9.01 7.82 3.31
N ILE A 32 -8.69 8.58 4.36
CA ILE A 32 -8.46 10.03 4.32
C ILE A 32 -7.50 10.39 3.17
N ASP A 33 -6.68 9.43 2.77
CA ASP A 33 -5.58 9.52 1.80
C ASP A 33 -5.92 8.96 0.40
N ALA A 34 -7.20 8.81 0.06
CA ALA A 34 -7.60 8.19 -1.22
C ALA A 34 -7.14 8.95 -2.47
N ASP A 35 -6.76 10.22 -2.32
CA ASP A 35 -6.25 11.13 -3.34
C ASP A 35 -4.72 11.07 -3.52
N LYS A 36 -4.01 10.32 -2.67
CA LYS A 36 -2.55 10.20 -2.77
C LYS A 36 -2.12 9.54 -4.08
N LYS A 37 -0.99 10.04 -4.63
CA LYS A 37 -0.43 9.62 -5.92
C LYS A 37 -0.01 8.15 -5.93
N TYR A 38 0.56 7.68 -4.82
CA TYR A 38 1.07 6.32 -4.69
C TYR A 38 0.34 5.55 -3.60
N ASP A 39 0.30 4.24 -3.77
CA ASP A 39 -0.32 3.32 -2.82
C ASP A 39 0.69 2.94 -1.73
N ALA A 40 1.97 2.86 -2.10
CA ALA A 40 3.06 2.71 -1.15
C ALA A 40 4.34 3.42 -1.63
N PHE A 41 5.11 3.97 -0.70
CA PHE A 41 6.52 4.28 -0.88
C PHE A 41 7.36 3.14 -0.30
N ILE A 42 8.38 2.67 -1.03
CA ILE A 42 9.31 1.65 -0.51
C ILE A 42 10.63 2.32 -0.14
N SER A 43 10.96 2.22 1.14
CA SER A 43 12.25 2.59 1.69
C SER A 43 13.12 1.36 1.90
N TYR A 44 14.31 1.35 1.32
CA TYR A 44 15.23 0.22 1.35
C TYR A 44 16.69 0.69 1.21
N SER A 45 17.65 -0.20 1.49
CA SER A 45 19.07 0.08 1.24
C SER A 45 19.40 -0.18 -0.22
N TYR A 46 20.27 0.63 -0.83
CA TYR A 46 20.77 0.38 -2.19
C TYR A 46 21.33 -1.05 -2.38
N LYS A 47 21.93 -1.63 -1.33
CA LYS A 47 22.44 -3.02 -1.38
C LYS A 47 21.35 -4.09 -1.51
N ASP A 48 20.09 -3.76 -1.22
CA ASP A 48 18.93 -4.65 -1.32
C ASP A 48 18.11 -4.41 -2.60
N GLU A 49 18.60 -3.52 -3.50
CA GLU A 49 17.89 -3.12 -4.72
C GLU A 49 17.47 -4.31 -5.59
N LYS A 50 18.31 -5.34 -5.68
CA LYS A 50 17.99 -6.54 -6.45
C LYS A 50 16.69 -7.20 -5.96
N PHE A 51 16.55 -7.40 -4.66
CA PHE A 51 15.34 -7.99 -4.08
C PHE A 51 14.12 -7.10 -4.33
N VAL A 52 14.29 -5.78 -4.16
CA VAL A 52 13.19 -4.84 -4.35
C VAL A 52 12.71 -4.82 -5.80
N ASN A 53 13.64 -4.70 -6.75
CA ASN A 53 13.31 -4.52 -8.17
C ASN A 53 12.89 -5.83 -8.86
N GLU A 54 13.47 -6.96 -8.48
CA GLU A 54 13.17 -8.25 -9.13
C GLU A 54 12.03 -9.02 -8.45
N THR A 55 11.73 -8.72 -7.17
CA THR A 55 10.74 -9.49 -6.39
C THR A 55 9.63 -8.63 -5.81
N LEU A 56 9.97 -7.65 -4.97
CA LEU A 56 8.95 -6.92 -4.20
C LEU A 56 8.07 -6.04 -5.09
N VAL A 57 8.70 -5.23 -5.95
CA VAL A 57 8.02 -4.31 -6.88
C VAL A 57 7.18 -5.08 -7.90
N PRO A 58 7.69 -6.10 -8.61
CA PRO A 58 6.86 -6.89 -9.53
C PRO A 58 5.65 -7.54 -8.84
N GLY A 59 5.82 -8.07 -7.62
CA GLY A 59 4.71 -8.69 -6.87
C GLY A 59 3.61 -7.72 -6.43
N LEU A 60 3.92 -6.42 -6.35
CA LEU A 60 2.97 -5.34 -6.04
C LEU A 60 2.37 -4.69 -7.30
N GLU A 61 3.18 -4.38 -8.31
CA GLU A 61 2.72 -3.68 -9.53
C GLU A 61 2.04 -4.62 -10.54
N SER A 62 2.45 -5.89 -10.60
CA SER A 62 1.89 -6.90 -11.54
C SER A 62 0.89 -7.85 -10.89
N GLY A 63 0.70 -7.79 -9.57
CA GLY A 63 -0.23 -8.63 -8.84
C GLY A 63 -1.71 -8.24 -9.03
N ASP A 64 -2.60 -8.98 -8.38
CA ASP A 64 -4.01 -8.61 -8.20
C ASP A 64 -4.31 -8.47 -6.70
N PRO A 65 -4.73 -7.27 -6.22
CA PRO A 65 -4.83 -6.01 -6.95
C PRO A 65 -3.45 -5.43 -7.31
N LYS A 66 -3.43 -4.56 -8.32
CA LYS A 66 -2.24 -3.78 -8.73
C LYS A 66 -2.07 -2.56 -7.84
N TYR A 67 -0.83 -2.29 -7.43
CA TYR A 67 -0.46 -1.12 -6.64
C TYR A 67 0.46 -0.18 -7.41
N ARG A 68 0.31 1.13 -7.21
CA ARG A 68 1.25 2.16 -7.67
C ARG A 68 2.31 2.40 -6.60
N VAL A 69 3.56 2.12 -6.89
CA VAL A 69 4.66 2.21 -5.90
C VAL A 69 5.54 3.43 -6.18
N CYS A 70 6.01 4.12 -5.14
CA CYS A 70 7.04 5.16 -5.24
C CYS A 70 8.41 4.57 -4.90
N LEU A 71 9.41 4.80 -5.75
CA LEU A 71 10.78 4.31 -5.60
C LEU A 71 11.79 5.43 -5.77
N HIS A 72 12.84 5.41 -4.96
CA HIS A 72 13.84 6.49 -4.97
C HIS A 72 14.62 6.60 -6.28
N TYR A 73 14.85 5.53 -7.05
CA TYR A 73 15.62 5.61 -8.30
C TYR A 73 14.78 6.07 -9.50
N ARG A 74 13.44 5.99 -9.40
CA ARG A 74 12.50 6.29 -10.49
C ARG A 74 11.81 7.63 -10.29
N ASP A 75 11.41 7.91 -9.06
CA ASP A 75 10.48 8.99 -8.74
C ASP A 75 11.17 10.20 -8.10
N TRP A 76 12.45 10.08 -7.73
CA TRP A 76 13.20 11.18 -7.12
C TRP A 76 13.88 12.06 -8.17
N ILE A 77 13.97 13.35 -7.86
CA ILE A 77 14.60 14.35 -8.69
C ILE A 77 16.10 14.36 -8.39
N PRO A 78 16.99 14.16 -9.38
CA PRO A 78 18.43 14.26 -9.16
C PRO A 78 18.83 15.67 -8.72
N GLY A 79 19.72 15.78 -7.73
CA GLY A 79 20.23 17.05 -7.22
C GLY A 79 19.44 17.64 -6.04
N GLU A 80 18.27 17.10 -5.72
CA GLU A 80 17.46 17.51 -4.56
C GLU A 80 17.87 16.77 -3.27
N TYR A 81 17.61 17.40 -2.12
CA TYR A 81 17.94 16.83 -0.81
C TYR A 81 17.17 15.54 -0.52
N ILE A 82 17.90 14.46 -0.27
CA ILE A 82 17.32 13.13 -0.05
C ILE A 82 16.33 13.14 1.13
N GLN A 83 16.64 13.89 2.18
CA GLN A 83 15.80 14.04 3.37
C GLN A 83 14.40 14.58 3.02
N GLU A 84 14.34 15.60 2.16
CA GLU A 84 13.08 16.20 1.69
C GLU A 84 12.32 15.27 0.76
N GLN A 85 13.04 14.52 -0.08
CA GLN A 85 12.45 13.53 -0.98
C GLN A 85 11.84 12.35 -0.22
N ILE A 86 12.43 11.91 0.89
CA ILE A 86 11.82 10.93 1.80
C ILE A 86 10.50 11.46 2.34
N LEU A 87 10.49 12.67 2.90
CA LEU A 87 9.29 13.27 3.49
C LEU A 87 8.18 13.45 2.43
N THR A 88 8.55 13.91 1.23
CA THR A 88 7.63 14.10 0.11
C THR A 88 7.06 12.78 -0.38
N SER A 89 7.90 11.75 -0.53
CA SER A 89 7.48 10.41 -0.96
C SER A 89 6.52 9.77 0.04
N VAL A 90 6.78 9.95 1.34
CA VAL A 90 5.90 9.50 2.41
C VAL A 90 4.56 10.23 2.35
N LYS A 91 4.56 11.56 2.26
CA LYS A 91 3.33 12.35 2.14
C LYS A 91 2.49 11.99 0.90
N ALA A 92 3.15 11.68 -0.21
CA ALA A 92 2.51 11.34 -1.47
C ALA A 92 2.02 9.88 -1.57
N SER A 93 2.27 9.05 -0.56
CA SER A 93 1.95 7.62 -0.55
C SER A 93 0.92 7.27 0.52
N ARG A 94 0.06 6.26 0.30
CA ARG A 94 -0.93 5.78 1.30
C ARG A 94 -0.34 4.85 2.37
N ARG A 95 0.81 4.24 2.09
CA ARG A 95 1.59 3.41 3.01
C ARG A 95 3.08 3.71 2.82
N THR A 96 3.86 3.40 3.85
CA THR A 96 5.32 3.34 3.75
C THR A 96 5.76 1.93 4.07
N ILE A 97 6.35 1.25 3.09
CA ILE A 97 6.99 -0.05 3.26
C ILE A 97 8.46 0.19 3.59
N VAL A 98 8.91 -0.30 4.74
CA VAL A 98 10.33 -0.29 5.11
C VAL A 98 10.88 -1.70 4.93
N VAL A 99 11.82 -1.89 4.01
CA VAL A 99 12.57 -3.14 3.84
C VAL A 99 13.70 -3.13 4.85
N LEU A 100 13.43 -3.71 6.01
CA LEU A 100 14.36 -3.80 7.13
C LEU A 100 15.30 -4.98 6.94
N SER A 101 16.55 -4.67 6.62
CA SER A 101 17.66 -5.62 6.50
C SER A 101 18.84 -5.12 7.32
N LYS A 102 19.88 -5.95 7.46
CA LYS A 102 21.17 -5.50 8.02
C LYS A 102 21.76 -4.33 7.21
N ASN A 103 21.66 -4.38 5.88
CA ASN A 103 22.12 -3.31 5.01
C ASN A 103 21.36 -2.00 5.26
N PHE A 104 20.05 -2.07 5.50
CA PHE A 104 19.22 -0.92 5.83
C PHE A 104 19.68 -0.24 7.12
N ILE A 105 19.93 -1.02 8.17
CA ILE A 105 20.36 -0.50 9.47
C ILE A 105 21.73 0.17 9.35
N GLU A 106 22.67 -0.50 8.71
CA GLU A 106 24.04 0.05 8.56
C GLU A 106 24.08 1.31 7.70
N SER A 107 23.31 1.38 6.60
CA SER A 107 23.40 2.48 5.63
C SER A 107 22.48 3.66 5.94
N VAL A 108 21.24 3.41 6.34
CA VAL A 108 20.22 4.45 6.54
C VAL A 108 20.17 4.86 8.01
N TRP A 109 20.23 3.90 8.94
CA TRP A 109 20.19 4.22 10.38
C TRP A 109 21.51 4.76 10.93
N GLY A 110 22.61 4.50 10.25
CA GLY A 110 23.92 5.11 10.56
C GLY A 110 24.01 6.60 10.26
N GLN A 111 23.15 7.15 9.40
CA GLN A 111 23.17 8.56 9.01
C GLN A 111 22.13 9.36 9.80
N LEU A 112 22.57 10.24 10.70
CA LEU A 112 21.69 10.97 11.63
C LEU A 112 20.57 11.75 10.91
N GLU A 113 20.89 12.43 9.81
CA GLU A 113 19.92 13.22 9.05
C GLU A 113 18.87 12.34 8.34
N PHE A 114 19.31 11.21 7.77
CA PHE A 114 18.41 10.22 7.17
C PHE A 114 17.50 9.59 8.23
N LYS A 115 18.07 9.24 9.39
CA LYS A 115 17.35 8.73 10.54
C LYS A 115 16.30 9.73 11.02
N ALA A 116 16.62 11.02 11.08
CA ALA A 116 15.66 12.05 11.47
C ALA A 116 14.50 12.17 10.46
N ALA A 117 14.79 12.21 9.15
CA ALA A 117 13.76 12.25 8.11
C ALA A 117 12.85 11.02 8.14
N HIS A 118 13.43 9.83 8.30
CA HIS A 118 12.66 8.60 8.46
C HIS A 118 11.85 8.60 9.76
N SER A 119 12.47 8.92 10.90
CA SER A 119 11.79 8.94 12.20
C SER A 119 10.62 9.92 12.17
N GLN A 120 10.78 11.08 11.55
CA GLN A 120 9.71 12.05 11.33
C GLN A 120 8.60 11.44 10.46
N ALA A 121 8.96 10.85 9.31
CA ALA A 121 8.03 10.15 8.44
C ALA A 121 7.26 9.02 9.14
N LEU A 122 7.90 8.30 10.08
CA LEU A 122 7.28 7.24 10.85
C LEU A 122 6.36 7.81 11.96
N LYS A 123 6.79 8.88 12.64
CA LYS A 123 6.08 9.50 13.78
C LYS A 123 4.84 10.29 13.39
N ASP A 124 4.82 10.88 12.19
CA ASP A 124 3.72 11.76 11.79
C ASP A 124 2.36 11.06 11.69
N LYS A 125 2.30 9.71 11.79
CA LYS A 125 1.07 8.88 11.84
C LYS A 125 0.05 9.11 10.70
N THR A 126 0.37 9.96 9.73
CA THR A 126 -0.39 10.24 8.52
C THR A 126 -0.25 9.13 7.48
N ASN A 127 0.60 8.12 7.74
CA ASN A 127 0.78 6.94 6.90
C ASN A 127 1.01 5.68 7.75
N ARG A 128 0.30 4.60 7.41
CA ARG A 128 0.48 3.29 8.08
C ARG A 128 1.77 2.64 7.55
N ILE A 129 2.68 2.31 8.45
CA ILE A 129 3.98 1.72 8.15
C ILE A 129 3.82 0.21 8.04
N ILE A 130 4.50 -0.38 7.06
CA ILE A 130 4.61 -1.83 6.89
C ILE A 130 6.09 -2.18 6.95
N VAL A 131 6.50 -2.93 7.97
CA VAL A 131 7.89 -3.39 8.08
C VAL A 131 8.02 -4.75 7.43
N VAL A 132 8.86 -4.85 6.39
CA VAL A 132 9.22 -6.10 5.73
C VAL A 132 10.64 -6.45 6.16
N VAL A 133 10.82 -7.53 6.91
CA VAL A 133 12.16 -8.02 7.28
C VAL A 133 12.72 -8.86 6.15
N TYR A 134 13.86 -8.42 5.60
CA TYR A 134 14.61 -9.12 4.57
C TYR A 134 15.91 -9.66 5.16
N GLY A 135 15.99 -10.99 5.30
CA GLY A 135 17.07 -11.69 5.99
C GLY A 135 16.73 -12.00 7.45
N ASP A 136 17.74 -11.90 8.32
CA ASP A 136 17.56 -12.12 9.76
C ASP A 136 16.86 -10.95 10.43
N VAL A 137 16.06 -11.26 11.45
CA VAL A 137 15.41 -10.24 12.25
C VAL A 137 16.49 -9.58 13.10
N PRO A 138 16.72 -8.27 12.95
CA PRO A 138 17.73 -7.57 13.73
C PRO A 138 17.37 -7.60 15.24
N PRO A 139 18.36 -7.69 16.13
CA PRO A 139 18.14 -7.53 17.57
C PRO A 139 17.44 -6.22 17.88
N SER A 140 16.56 -6.23 18.90
CA SER A 140 15.74 -5.05 19.24
C SER A 140 16.58 -3.89 19.77
N GLU A 141 17.79 -4.18 20.23
CA GLU A 141 18.78 -3.27 20.80
C GLU A 141 19.47 -2.43 19.70
N GLU A 142 19.55 -2.95 18.48
CA GLU A 142 20.11 -2.27 17.31
C GLU A 142 19.09 -1.32 16.65
N LEU A 143 17.84 -1.35 17.12
CA LEU A 143 16.74 -0.56 16.59
C LEU A 143 16.30 0.52 17.59
N GLU A 144 15.76 1.61 17.04
CA GLU A 144 15.23 2.71 17.82
C GLU A 144 13.84 3.13 17.35
N GLY A 145 13.12 3.81 18.23
CA GLY A 145 11.82 4.42 17.93
C GLY A 145 10.78 3.42 17.45
N GLU A 146 10.03 3.82 16.40
CA GLU A 146 8.95 3.02 15.83
C GLU A 146 9.44 1.65 15.32
N LEU A 147 10.61 1.55 14.68
CA LEU A 147 11.10 0.26 14.19
C LEU A 147 11.35 -0.75 15.32
N LYS A 148 11.84 -0.29 16.47
CA LYS A 148 11.97 -1.14 17.65
C LYS A 148 10.61 -1.65 18.12
N LEU A 149 9.58 -0.80 18.10
CA LEU A 149 8.21 -1.21 18.42
C LEU A 149 7.70 -2.25 17.43
N TYR A 150 7.90 -2.07 16.12
CA TYR A 150 7.46 -3.03 15.11
C TYR A 150 8.11 -4.42 15.28
N VAL A 151 9.41 -4.44 15.57
CA VAL A 151 10.14 -5.70 15.78
C VAL A 151 9.76 -6.36 17.11
N SER A 152 9.76 -5.60 18.22
CA SER A 152 9.44 -6.15 19.55
C SER A 152 7.99 -6.64 19.68
N THR A 153 7.05 -6.03 18.97
CA THR A 153 5.64 -6.45 18.95
C THR A 153 5.34 -7.53 17.91
N ASN A 154 6.34 -7.98 17.14
CA ASN A 154 6.19 -8.96 16.04
C ASN A 154 5.12 -8.54 15.00
N THR A 155 5.05 -7.24 14.70
CA THR A 155 4.11 -6.68 13.71
C THR A 155 4.73 -6.54 12.31
N TYR A 156 5.96 -7.05 12.12
CA TYR A 156 6.64 -7.12 10.83
C TYR A 156 6.18 -8.32 9.98
N LEU A 157 6.45 -8.23 8.68
CA LEU A 157 6.30 -9.31 7.71
C LEU A 157 7.68 -9.86 7.35
N LYS A 158 7.96 -11.13 7.67
CA LYS A 158 9.23 -11.74 7.35
C LYS A 158 9.21 -12.28 5.91
N TRP A 159 10.18 -11.88 5.10
CA TRP A 159 10.40 -12.50 3.80
C TRP A 159 10.72 -13.99 3.95
N GLY A 160 10.11 -14.83 3.11
CA GLY A 160 10.17 -16.29 3.20
C GLY A 160 9.05 -16.94 4.03
N ASP A 161 8.20 -16.18 4.72
CA ASP A 161 6.93 -16.69 5.25
C ASP A 161 6.05 -17.17 4.07
N PRO A 162 5.52 -18.42 4.09
CA PRO A 162 4.61 -18.91 3.04
C PRO A 162 3.41 -18.00 2.77
N LYS A 163 2.95 -17.26 3.79
CA LYS A 163 1.82 -16.33 3.69
C LYS A 163 2.25 -14.87 3.52
N PHE A 164 3.52 -14.62 3.21
CA PHE A 164 4.08 -13.26 3.09
C PHE A 164 3.20 -12.35 2.22
N TRP A 165 2.87 -12.81 1.01
CA TRP A 165 2.11 -12.02 0.04
C TRP A 165 0.67 -11.76 0.46
N GLU A 166 -0.01 -12.74 1.07
CA GLU A 166 -1.37 -12.57 1.59
C GLU A 166 -1.39 -11.49 2.68
N ARG A 167 -0.43 -11.56 3.61
CA ARG A 167 -0.32 -10.61 4.72
C ARG A 167 0.10 -9.22 4.24
N LEU A 168 1.01 -9.14 3.26
CA LEU A 168 1.41 -7.87 2.67
C LEU A 168 0.23 -7.20 1.97
N ARG A 169 -0.52 -7.92 1.12
CA ARG A 169 -1.68 -7.37 0.43
C ARG A 169 -2.80 -6.94 1.38
N TYR A 170 -2.98 -7.66 2.48
CA TYR A 170 -3.90 -7.25 3.55
C TYR A 170 -3.45 -5.98 4.29
N ALA A 171 -2.14 -5.76 4.44
CA ALA A 171 -1.61 -4.54 5.05
C ALA A 171 -1.62 -3.32 4.09
N MET A 172 -1.64 -3.59 2.79
CA MET A 172 -1.71 -2.59 1.73
C MET A 172 -3.09 -1.90 1.68
N PRO A 173 -3.20 -0.74 1.00
CA PRO A 173 -4.48 -0.07 0.81
C PRO A 173 -5.48 -0.98 0.10
N HIS A 174 -6.70 -1.05 0.60
CA HIS A 174 -7.74 -1.86 0.00
C HIS A 174 -8.48 -1.03 -1.05
N ALA A 175 -8.74 -1.62 -2.23
CA ALA A 175 -9.61 -0.98 -3.21
C ALA A 175 -10.98 -0.72 -2.54
N LYS A 176 -11.52 0.50 -2.72
CA LYS A 176 -12.82 0.85 -2.16
C LYS A 176 -13.86 -0.18 -2.61
N TYR A 177 -14.54 -0.82 -1.66
CA TYR A 177 -15.76 -1.56 -1.97
C TYR A 177 -16.81 -0.55 -2.45
N GLN A 178 -16.93 -0.37 -3.76
CA GLN A 178 -18.06 0.34 -4.34
C GLN A 178 -19.27 -0.58 -4.19
N ARG A 179 -20.19 -0.25 -3.27
CA ARG A 179 -21.52 -0.88 -3.27
C ARG A 179 -22.08 -0.76 -4.68
N PRO A 180 -22.59 -1.84 -5.31
CA PRO A 180 -23.23 -1.72 -6.60
C PRO A 180 -24.33 -0.67 -6.50
N ARG A 181 -24.22 0.42 -7.27
CA ARG A 181 -25.29 1.42 -7.37
C ARG A 181 -26.55 0.65 -7.80
N LYS A 182 -27.60 0.68 -6.97
CA LYS A 182 -28.95 0.38 -7.47
C LYS A 182 -29.17 1.34 -8.63
N LYS A 183 -29.27 0.83 -9.87
CA LYS A 183 -29.68 1.62 -11.02
C LYS A 183 -31.00 2.29 -10.66
N SER A 184 -31.00 3.61 -10.50
CA SER A 184 -32.23 4.36 -10.31
C SER A 184 -33.03 4.33 -11.61
N GLN A 185 -34.35 4.34 -11.50
CA GLN A 185 -35.31 4.21 -12.60
C GLN A 185 -35.22 5.34 -13.66
N VAL A 186 -34.36 6.33 -13.47
CA VAL A 186 -34.25 7.55 -14.28
C VAL A 186 -33.61 7.27 -15.65
N ASP A 187 -32.74 6.26 -15.76
CA ASP A 187 -32.06 5.90 -17.03
C ASP A 187 -32.97 5.19 -18.04
N LYS A 188 -34.21 4.82 -17.67
CA LYS A 188 -35.16 4.16 -18.59
C LYS A 188 -35.96 5.13 -19.44
N LEU A 189 -35.96 6.44 -19.15
CA LEU A 189 -36.73 7.41 -19.94
C LEU A 189 -35.99 7.95 -21.16
N GLU A 190 -34.66 7.84 -21.23
CA GLU A 190 -33.88 8.37 -22.36
C GLU A 190 -33.82 7.42 -23.58
N LEU A 191 -34.37 6.20 -23.47
CA LEU A 191 -34.34 5.20 -24.55
C LEU A 191 -35.64 5.07 -25.36
N VAL A 192 -36.61 5.97 -25.16
CA VAL A 192 -37.79 6.04 -26.04
C VAL A 192 -37.70 7.29 -26.91
N LYS A 193 -36.87 7.25 -27.96
CA LYS A 193 -37.04 8.14 -29.11
C LYS A 193 -38.11 7.54 -30.02
N PRO A 194 -39.15 8.28 -30.43
CA PRO A 194 -40.14 7.76 -31.38
C PRO A 194 -39.48 7.63 -32.77
N ALA A 195 -39.71 6.47 -33.39
CA ALA A 195 -39.58 6.28 -34.83
C ALA A 195 -40.80 6.92 -35.54
N HIS A 196 -40.65 7.15 -36.84
CA HIS A 196 -41.52 7.90 -37.77
C HIS A 196 -41.07 9.37 -37.92
N GLU A 197 -40.76 9.88 -39.12
CA GLU A 197 -41.36 9.56 -40.41
C GLU A 197 -40.41 9.93 -41.57
N SER A 198 -40.27 9.03 -42.53
CA SER A 198 -39.58 9.25 -43.79
C SER A 198 -40.59 9.51 -44.91
N ALA A 199 -40.29 10.53 -45.71
CA ALA A 199 -40.49 10.64 -47.16
C ALA A 199 -41.64 11.50 -47.73
N THR A 200 -41.27 12.07 -48.89
CA THR A 200 -42.06 12.70 -49.98
C THR A 200 -42.37 14.19 -49.79
N LYS A 201 -42.11 15.09 -50.75
CA LYS A 201 -42.18 14.99 -52.22
C LYS A 201 -41.23 15.97 -52.92
N THR A 202 -40.81 15.55 -54.10
CA THR A 202 -40.20 16.29 -55.20
C THR A 202 -41.15 17.30 -55.87
N LEU A 203 -40.54 18.36 -56.44
CA LEU A 203 -40.94 19.18 -57.60
C LEU A 203 -42.16 20.12 -57.44
N ASP A 204 -41.98 21.41 -57.68
CA ASP A 204 -42.42 22.10 -58.92
C ASP A 204 -41.85 23.54 -58.97
N ASP A 205 -41.34 23.89 -60.17
CA ASP A 205 -41.10 25.20 -60.82
C ASP A 205 -40.32 26.36 -60.13
#